data_AF-A0A8X6V670-F1
#
_entry.id   AF-A0A8X6V670-F1
#
_cell.length_a   1.000
_cell.length_b   1.000
_cell.length_c   1.000
_cell.angle_alpha   90.00
_cell.angle_beta   90.00
_cell.angle_gamma   90.00
#
_symmetry.space_group_name_H-M   'P 1'
#
loop_
_entity.id
_entity.type
_entity.pdbx_description
1 polymer ?
#
loop_
_entity_poly.entity_id
_entity_poly.type
_entity_poly.pdbx_seq_one_letter_code
_entity_poly.pdbx_strand_id
1 'polypeptide(L)'
;MESDKQHFRHILLFYYRKGKNAVRARKKLTDVYGEGMLTVRQCQNWFAKFRSGNFDVEDAPRSGRSVEADKDAIKALVEANRRITTREIGLRLNLLNSTVYDHLKGLGLSSKLDVWVPHVLTERNLCRRIDVCDSLLKRHENDPFLKRIITGDEKGHGAKKMNRLKPFPKPIFTKKR
;
A
#
# COMPACT_ATOMS: atom_id res chain seq x y z
N MET A 1 12.06 23.18 -18.12
CA MET A 1 10.60 22.98 -18.05
C MET A 1 10.00 23.37 -16.69
N GLU A 2 10.44 22.79 -15.55
CA GLU A 2 9.99 23.23 -14.21
C GLU A 2 10.78 24.46 -13.70
N SER A 3 12.10 24.44 -13.92
CA SER A 3 13.05 25.52 -13.60
C SER A 3 12.66 26.89 -14.20
N ASP A 4 12.09 26.89 -15.41
CA ASP A 4 11.74 28.13 -16.11
C ASP A 4 10.53 28.82 -15.47
N LYS A 5 9.58 28.05 -14.93
CA LYS A 5 8.39 28.60 -14.26
C LYS A 5 8.73 29.21 -12.91
N GLN A 6 9.56 28.55 -12.11
CA GLN A 6 10.04 29.09 -10.84
C GLN A 6 10.85 30.37 -11.06
N HIS A 7 11.70 30.41 -12.08
CA HIS A 7 12.48 31.61 -12.45
C HIS A 7 11.57 32.83 -12.65
N PHE A 8 10.49 32.69 -13.43
CA PHE A 8 9.55 33.79 -13.66
C PHE A 8 8.82 34.23 -12.38
N ARG A 9 8.53 33.32 -11.45
CA ARG A 9 7.90 33.65 -10.16
C ARG A 9 8.83 34.48 -9.27
N HIS A 10 10.11 34.16 -9.25
CA HIS A 10 11.13 34.97 -8.55
C HIS A 10 11.23 36.37 -9.14
N ILE A 11 11.19 36.50 -10.48
CA ILE A 11 11.19 37.81 -11.14
C ILE A 11 9.93 38.61 -10.80
N LEU A 12 8.76 37.96 -10.74
CA LEU A 12 7.52 38.60 -10.30
C LEU A 12 7.62 39.09 -8.85
N LEU A 13 8.19 38.29 -7.95
CA LEU A 13 8.43 38.67 -6.55
C LEU A 13 9.36 39.87 -6.45
N PHE A 14 10.43 39.92 -7.25
CA PHE A 14 11.32 41.07 -7.33
C PHE A 14 10.59 42.35 -7.75
N TYR A 15 9.74 42.29 -8.79
CA TYR A 15 8.96 43.45 -9.22
C TYR A 15 7.89 43.87 -8.23
N TYR A 16 7.30 42.92 -7.50
CA TYR A 16 6.40 43.19 -6.39
C TYR A 16 7.10 43.98 -5.28
N ARG A 17 8.30 43.55 -4.85
CA ARG A 17 9.12 44.28 -3.86
C ARG A 17 9.55 45.67 -4.33
N LYS A 18 9.70 45.88 -5.64
CA LYS A 18 9.93 47.21 -6.25
C LYS A 18 8.66 48.08 -6.35
N GLY A 19 7.53 47.65 -5.80
CA GLY A 19 6.28 48.41 -5.82
C GLY A 19 5.64 48.54 -7.21
N LYS A 20 6.00 47.68 -8.16
CA LYS A 20 5.37 47.68 -9.49
C LYS A 20 4.06 46.92 -9.45
N ASN A 21 3.15 47.20 -10.39
CA ASN A 21 1.94 46.41 -10.55
C ASN A 21 2.19 45.18 -11.44
N ALA A 22 1.31 44.17 -11.35
CA ALA A 22 1.43 42.91 -12.09
C ALA A 22 1.52 43.11 -13.62
N VAL A 23 0.79 44.10 -14.16
CA VAL A 23 0.76 44.40 -15.60
C VAL A 23 2.08 44.97 -16.08
N ARG A 24 2.68 45.90 -15.33
CA ARG A 24 4.00 46.48 -15.61
C ARG A 24 5.11 45.46 -15.45
N ALA A 25 5.01 44.58 -14.45
CA ALA A 25 5.93 43.47 -14.26
C ALA A 25 5.89 42.52 -15.47
N ARG A 26 4.69 42.12 -15.90
CA ARG A 26 4.51 41.28 -17.10
C ARG A 26 5.08 41.95 -18.35
N LYS A 27 4.78 43.23 -18.61
CA LYS A 27 5.28 43.94 -19.79
C LYS A 27 6.81 43.92 -19.86
N LYS A 28 7.49 44.17 -18.74
CA LYS A 28 8.97 44.09 -18.65
C LYS A 28 9.50 42.68 -18.85
N LEU A 29 8.78 41.69 -18.36
CA LEU A 29 9.16 40.30 -18.48
C LEU A 29 8.99 39.82 -19.93
N THR A 30 7.91 40.22 -20.61
CA THR A 30 7.68 39.99 -22.04
C THR A 30 8.71 40.69 -22.92
N ASP A 31 9.16 41.89 -22.55
CA ASP A 31 10.18 42.65 -23.28
C ASP A 31 11.54 41.93 -23.31
N VAL A 32 11.90 41.22 -22.22
CA VAL A 32 13.17 40.49 -22.09
C VAL A 32 13.07 39.07 -22.65
N TYR A 33 11.96 38.37 -22.41
CA TYR A 33 11.83 36.92 -22.66
C TYR A 33 10.88 36.56 -23.80
N GLY A 34 10.23 37.54 -24.45
CA GLY A 34 9.28 37.33 -25.54
C GLY A 34 7.81 37.12 -25.09
N GLU A 35 6.91 37.08 -26.07
CA GLU A 35 5.48 36.81 -25.85
C GLU A 35 5.19 35.36 -25.46
N GLY A 36 4.13 35.15 -24.67
CA GLY A 36 3.61 33.82 -24.34
C GLY A 36 4.11 33.17 -23.04
N MET A 37 5.09 33.76 -22.32
CA MET A 37 5.65 33.15 -21.10
C MET A 37 4.69 33.11 -19.89
N LEU A 38 3.97 34.21 -19.67
CA LEU A 38 2.98 34.32 -18.59
C LEU A 38 1.75 35.10 -19.05
N THR A 39 0.59 34.55 -18.73
CA THR A 39 -0.69 35.25 -18.90
C THR A 39 -0.84 36.36 -17.85
N VAL A 40 -1.62 37.39 -18.18
CA VAL A 40 -1.95 38.48 -17.24
C VAL A 40 -2.54 37.92 -15.94
N ARG A 41 -3.41 36.90 -16.05
CA ARG A 41 -4.06 36.24 -14.91
C ARG A 41 -3.07 35.53 -14.00
N GLN A 42 -2.08 34.83 -14.56
CA GLN A 42 -1.01 34.21 -13.76
C GLN A 42 -0.22 35.25 -12.97
N CYS A 43 0.17 36.36 -13.59
CA CYS A 43 0.87 37.45 -12.89
C CYS A 43 -0.01 38.06 -11.78
N GLN A 44 -1.30 38.29 -12.03
CA GLN A 44 -2.23 38.81 -11.03
C GLN A 44 -2.39 37.87 -9.83
N ASN A 45 -2.51 36.55 -10.08
CA ASN A 45 -2.62 35.54 -9.02
C ASN A 45 -1.38 35.53 -8.12
N TRP A 46 -0.18 35.58 -8.71
CA TRP A 46 1.07 35.67 -7.96
C TRP A 46 1.16 36.95 -7.13
N PHE A 47 0.79 38.09 -7.71
CA PHE A 47 0.73 39.36 -6.97
C PHE A 47 -0.32 39.34 -5.85
N ALA A 48 -1.42 38.61 -6.01
CA ALA A 48 -2.40 38.41 -4.94
C ALA A 48 -1.81 37.56 -3.80
N LYS A 49 -1.09 36.48 -4.13
CA LYS A 49 -0.37 35.63 -3.15
C LYS A 49 0.68 36.43 -2.36
N PHE A 50 1.44 37.31 -3.04
CA PHE A 50 2.40 38.18 -2.37
C PHE A 50 1.72 39.23 -1.49
N ARG A 51 0.58 39.80 -1.91
CA ARG A 51 -0.22 40.70 -1.07
C ARG A 51 -0.78 40.03 0.19
N SER A 52 -1.04 38.73 0.16
CA SER A 52 -1.44 37.97 1.34
C SER A 52 -0.26 37.56 2.24
N GLY A 53 0.95 38.09 2.00
CA GLY A 53 2.15 37.81 2.78
C GLY A 53 2.81 36.46 2.50
N ASN A 54 2.32 35.71 1.50
CA ASN A 54 2.91 34.43 1.12
C ASN A 54 3.91 34.63 -0.04
N PHE A 55 5.20 34.52 0.27
CA PHE A 55 6.30 34.69 -0.69
C PHE A 55 6.88 33.37 -1.20
N ASP A 56 6.26 32.25 -0.87
CA ASP A 56 6.68 30.95 -1.38
C ASP A 56 6.40 30.88 -2.89
N VAL A 57 7.44 30.60 -3.66
CA VAL A 57 7.43 30.51 -5.14
C VAL A 57 7.28 29.08 -5.63
N GLU A 58 7.34 28.11 -4.71
CA GLU A 58 7.10 26.71 -5.01
C GLU A 58 5.62 26.44 -5.31
N ASP A 59 5.39 25.41 -6.11
CA ASP A 59 4.05 24.86 -6.27
C ASP A 59 3.65 24.19 -4.97
N ALA A 60 2.49 24.57 -4.44
CA ALA A 60 1.89 23.83 -3.33
C ALA A 60 1.67 22.37 -3.77
N PRO A 61 1.80 21.40 -2.85
CA PRO A 61 1.45 20.01 -3.15
C PRO A 61 0.05 19.97 -3.74
N ARG A 62 -0.07 19.41 -4.95
CA ARG A 62 -1.34 19.32 -5.64
C ARG A 62 -2.28 18.45 -4.81
N SER A 63 -3.49 18.95 -4.54
CA SER A 63 -4.55 18.16 -3.92
C SER A 63 -5.02 17.09 -4.91
N GLY A 64 -4.39 15.91 -4.88
CA GLY A 64 -4.89 14.70 -5.52
C GLY A 64 -5.87 13.95 -4.60
N ARG A 65 -6.41 12.81 -5.07
CA ARG A 65 -7.12 11.86 -4.19
C ARG A 65 -6.17 11.45 -3.05
N SER A 66 -6.62 11.52 -1.80
CA SER A 66 -5.80 11.20 -0.63
C SER A 66 -5.41 9.71 -0.64
N VAL A 67 -4.19 9.44 -1.10
CA VAL A 67 -3.59 8.10 -1.15
C VAL A 67 -3.59 7.42 0.23
N GLU A 68 -3.55 8.21 1.31
CA GLU A 68 -3.57 7.73 2.69
C GLU A 68 -4.92 7.14 3.10
N ALA A 69 -6.04 7.78 2.76
CA ALA A 69 -7.38 7.29 3.09
C ALA A 69 -7.68 5.95 2.40
N ASP A 70 -7.26 5.81 1.13
CA ASP A 70 -7.43 4.56 0.38
C ASP A 70 -6.58 3.42 0.97
N LYS A 71 -5.35 3.69 1.45
CA LYS A 71 -4.49 2.68 2.08
C LYS A 71 -5.07 2.14 3.37
N ASP A 72 -5.60 2.99 4.23
CA ASP A 72 -6.17 2.58 5.52
C ASP A 72 -7.44 1.76 5.32
N ALA A 73 -8.30 2.14 4.38
CA ALA A 73 -9.48 1.38 4.01
C ALA A 73 -9.13 -0.02 3.45
N ILE A 74 -8.13 -0.11 2.57
CA ILE A 74 -7.64 -1.40 2.05
C ILE A 74 -7.08 -2.26 3.18
N LYS A 75 -6.29 -1.67 4.08
CA LYS A 75 -5.71 -2.37 5.23
C LYS A 75 -6.79 -2.95 6.14
N ALA A 76 -7.81 -2.16 6.49
CA ALA A 76 -8.93 -2.61 7.31
C ALA A 76 -9.68 -3.80 6.68
N LEU A 77 -9.91 -3.78 5.37
CA LEU A 77 -10.55 -4.89 4.66
C LEU A 77 -9.72 -6.18 4.69
N VAL A 78 -8.40 -6.07 4.53
CA VAL A 78 -7.49 -7.23 4.59
C VAL A 78 -7.38 -7.78 6.02
N GLU A 79 -7.36 -6.92 7.02
CA GLU A 79 -7.33 -7.33 8.44
C GLU A 79 -8.63 -8.05 8.84
N ALA A 80 -9.78 -7.58 8.38
CA ALA A 80 -11.07 -8.22 8.61
C ALA A 80 -11.18 -9.59 7.89
N ASN A 81 -10.65 -9.70 6.67
CA ASN A 81 -10.64 -10.95 5.92
C ASN A 81 -9.37 -11.11 5.08
N ARG A 82 -8.43 -11.92 5.56
CA ARG A 82 -7.17 -12.16 4.85
C ARG A 82 -7.32 -12.94 3.54
N ARG A 83 -8.49 -13.56 3.27
CA ARG A 83 -8.81 -14.28 2.02
C ARG A 83 -9.48 -13.40 0.96
N ILE A 84 -9.71 -12.12 1.24
CA ILE A 84 -10.32 -11.20 0.28
C ILE A 84 -9.48 -11.10 -0.99
N THR A 85 -10.12 -10.96 -2.14
CA THR A 85 -9.40 -10.79 -3.42
C THR A 85 -9.19 -9.30 -3.75
N THR A 86 -8.17 -8.98 -4.55
CA THR A 86 -7.94 -7.59 -5.01
C THR A 86 -9.14 -7.04 -5.78
N ARG A 87 -9.85 -7.89 -6.53
CA ARG A 87 -11.08 -7.52 -7.25
C ARG A 87 -12.21 -7.15 -6.29
N GLU A 88 -12.43 -7.94 -5.24
CA GLU A 88 -13.45 -7.64 -4.22
C GLU A 88 -13.14 -6.35 -3.47
N ILE A 89 -11.87 -6.09 -3.14
CA ILE A 89 -11.45 -4.81 -2.54
C ILE A 89 -11.77 -3.66 -3.49
N GLY A 90 -11.39 -3.80 -4.77
CA GLY A 90 -11.64 -2.77 -5.79
C GLY A 90 -13.13 -2.45 -5.95
N LEU A 91 -13.99 -3.48 -5.96
CA LEU A 91 -15.44 -3.29 -6.01
C LEU A 91 -15.99 -2.58 -4.77
N ARG A 92 -15.52 -2.94 -3.57
CA ARG A 92 -16.00 -2.32 -2.31
C ARG A 92 -15.59 -0.87 -2.15
N LEU A 93 -14.39 -0.51 -2.62
CA LEU A 93 -13.83 0.83 -2.49
C LEU A 93 -13.96 1.66 -3.76
N ASN A 94 -14.59 1.13 -4.81
CA ASN A 94 -14.65 1.72 -6.15
C ASN A 94 -13.26 2.15 -6.66
N LEU A 95 -12.28 1.26 -6.49
CA LEU A 95 -10.89 1.43 -6.91
C LEU A 95 -10.58 0.48 -8.08
N LEU A 96 -9.70 0.93 -8.97
CA LEU A 96 -9.14 0.07 -9.99
C LEU A 96 -8.31 -1.04 -9.34
N ASN A 97 -8.35 -2.24 -9.92
CA ASN A 97 -7.63 -3.40 -9.40
C ASN A 97 -6.10 -3.18 -9.36
N SER A 98 -5.55 -2.38 -10.29
CA SER A 98 -4.15 -1.95 -10.30
C SER A 98 -3.80 -1.09 -9.09
N THR A 99 -4.63 -0.09 -8.78
CA THR A 99 -4.48 0.78 -7.61
C THR A 99 -4.47 -0.03 -6.32
N VAL A 100 -5.40 -0.99 -6.17
CA VAL A 100 -5.42 -1.91 -5.02
C VAL A 100 -4.12 -2.71 -4.91
N TYR A 101 -3.62 -3.24 -6.03
CA TYR A 101 -2.37 -3.98 -6.05
C TYR A 101 -1.17 -3.12 -5.60
N ASP A 102 -1.07 -1.89 -6.08
CA ASP A 102 0.00 -0.96 -5.72
C ASP A 102 -0.05 -0.59 -4.23
N HIS A 103 -1.25 -0.36 -3.69
CA HIS A 103 -1.43 -0.12 -2.26
C HIS A 103 -1.04 -1.34 -1.42
N LEU A 104 -1.47 -2.54 -1.80
CA LEU A 104 -1.10 -3.78 -1.09
C LEU A 104 0.41 -4.02 -1.12
N LYS A 105 1.06 -3.75 -2.25
CA LYS A 105 2.52 -3.80 -2.38
C LYS A 105 3.20 -2.77 -1.47
N GLY A 106 2.68 -1.55 -1.40
CA GLY A 106 3.15 -0.51 -0.49
C GLY A 106 2.98 -0.84 0.99
N LEU A 107 1.97 -1.63 1.34
CA LEU A 107 1.76 -2.17 2.69
C LEU A 107 2.65 -3.39 3.01
N GLY A 108 3.47 -3.84 2.04
CA GLY A 108 4.28 -5.04 2.18
C GLY A 108 3.46 -6.33 2.25
N LEU A 109 2.24 -6.34 1.70
CA LEU A 109 1.37 -7.52 1.67
C LEU A 109 1.53 -8.28 0.35
N SER A 110 1.50 -9.60 0.43
CA SER A 110 1.57 -10.51 -0.71
C SER A 110 0.58 -11.65 -0.57
N SER A 111 -0.03 -12.03 -1.69
CA SER A 111 -0.93 -13.18 -1.75
C SER A 111 -0.11 -14.47 -1.80
N LYS A 112 -0.31 -15.36 -0.82
CA LYS A 112 0.35 -16.66 -0.74
C LYS A 112 -0.68 -17.77 -0.66
N LEU A 113 -0.40 -18.92 -1.27
CA LEU A 113 -1.25 -20.09 -1.10
C LEU A 113 -1.28 -20.52 0.36
N ASP A 114 -2.48 -20.81 0.86
CA ASP A 114 -2.68 -21.32 2.22
C ASP A 114 -2.10 -22.73 2.38
N VAL A 115 -1.83 -23.13 3.61
CA VAL A 115 -1.26 -24.44 3.91
C VAL A 115 -2.36 -25.50 3.79
N TRP A 116 -2.07 -26.60 3.11
CA TRP A 116 -3.00 -27.72 3.06
C TRP A 116 -3.02 -28.45 4.40
N VAL A 117 -4.20 -28.48 5.03
CA VAL A 117 -4.42 -29.19 6.30
C VAL A 117 -5.26 -30.44 6.02
N PRO A 118 -4.76 -31.66 6.35
CA PRO A 118 -5.42 -32.92 6.00
C PRO A 118 -6.85 -33.06 6.53
N HIS A 119 -7.05 -32.61 7.77
CA HIS A 119 -8.31 -32.77 8.51
C HIS A 119 -8.69 -31.48 9.22
N VAL A 120 -9.99 -31.17 9.17
CA VAL A 120 -10.59 -30.16 10.05
C VAL A 120 -10.79 -30.83 11.41
N LEU A 121 -10.06 -30.36 12.42
CA LEU A 121 -10.15 -30.91 13.77
C LEU A 121 -11.38 -30.34 14.48
N THR A 122 -12.08 -31.19 15.23
CA THR A 122 -13.09 -30.75 16.20
C THR A 122 -12.39 -30.20 17.45
N GLU A 123 -13.10 -29.38 18.22
CA GLU A 123 -12.59 -28.81 19.48
C GLU A 123 -12.11 -29.91 20.44
N ARG A 124 -12.88 -30.99 20.60
CA ARG A 124 -12.48 -32.15 21.39
C ARG A 124 -11.16 -32.78 20.92
N ASN A 125 -10.97 -32.90 19.60
CA ASN A 125 -9.74 -33.44 19.03
C ASN A 125 -8.56 -32.48 19.22
N LEU A 126 -8.80 -31.17 19.20
CA LEU A 126 -7.80 -30.15 19.48
C LEU A 126 -7.31 -30.24 20.93
N CYS A 127 -8.23 -30.22 21.90
CA CYS A 127 -7.90 -30.32 23.32
C CYS A 127 -7.11 -31.59 23.62
N ARG A 128 -7.61 -32.75 23.16
CA ARG A 128 -6.92 -34.03 23.35
C ARG A 128 -5.48 -34.00 22.80
N ARG A 129 -5.26 -33.38 21.64
CA ARG A 129 -3.91 -33.25 21.07
C ARG A 129 -3.02 -32.35 21.93
N ILE A 130 -3.53 -31.23 22.42
CA ILE A 130 -2.80 -30.33 23.32
C ILE A 130 -2.42 -31.06 24.60
N ASP A 131 -3.37 -31.76 25.24
CA ASP A 131 -3.15 -32.49 26.49
C ASP A 131 -2.08 -33.58 26.34
N VAL A 132 -2.15 -34.36 25.24
CA VAL A 132 -1.15 -35.40 24.94
C VAL A 132 0.23 -34.77 24.70
N CYS A 133 0.31 -33.70 23.90
CA CYS A 133 1.57 -33.01 23.64
C CYS A 133 2.18 -32.42 24.92
N ASP A 134 1.39 -31.78 25.78
CA ASP A 134 1.84 -31.19 27.03
C ASP A 134 2.37 -32.27 28.01
N SER A 135 1.63 -33.37 28.13
CA SER A 135 2.07 -34.53 28.92
C SER A 135 3.39 -35.14 28.41
N LEU A 136 3.52 -35.32 27.09
CA LEU A 136 4.75 -35.83 26.48
C LEU A 136 5.93 -34.87 26.63
N LEU A 137 5.70 -33.56 26.54
CA LEU A 137 6.73 -32.54 26.71
C LEU A 137 7.26 -32.54 28.15
N LYS A 138 6.36 -32.49 29.14
CA LYS A 138 6.72 -32.58 30.57
C LYS A 138 7.46 -33.87 30.88
N ARG A 139 7.02 -35.00 30.32
CA ARG A 139 7.74 -36.27 30.47
C ARG A 139 9.14 -36.18 29.90
N HIS A 140 9.31 -35.56 28.72
CA HIS A 140 10.61 -35.46 28.05
C HIS A 140 11.60 -34.60 28.84
N GLU A 141 11.14 -33.51 29.46
CA GLU A 141 11.96 -32.66 30.32
C GLU A 141 12.48 -33.41 31.55
N ASN A 142 11.67 -34.32 32.11
CA ASN A 142 12.04 -35.10 33.30
C ASN A 142 12.88 -36.36 32.97
N ASP A 143 12.52 -37.10 31.92
CA ASP A 143 13.25 -38.29 31.42
C ASP A 143 13.28 -38.28 29.89
N PRO A 144 14.39 -37.84 29.26
CA PRO A 144 14.52 -37.77 27.82
C PRO A 144 14.38 -39.13 27.12
N PHE A 145 13.18 -39.42 26.62
CA PHE A 145 12.84 -40.74 26.06
C PHE A 145 12.98 -40.86 24.53
N LEU A 146 13.32 -39.79 23.80
CA LEU A 146 13.36 -39.79 22.33
C LEU A 146 14.38 -40.79 21.74
N LYS A 147 15.45 -41.13 22.47
CA LYS A 147 16.43 -42.14 22.02
C LYS A 147 15.92 -43.57 22.15
N ARG A 148 14.84 -43.80 22.89
CA ARG A 148 14.26 -45.13 23.18
C ARG A 148 12.98 -45.41 22.38
N ILE A 149 12.47 -44.42 21.64
CA ILE A 149 11.19 -44.56 20.92
C ILE A 149 11.38 -45.38 19.64
N ILE A 150 10.45 -46.31 19.40
CA ILE A 150 10.34 -47.05 18.14
C ILE A 150 8.96 -46.73 17.56
N THR A 151 8.90 -46.25 16.33
CA THR A 151 7.66 -45.86 15.65
C THR A 151 7.49 -46.64 14.34
N GLY A 152 6.26 -47.01 14.00
CA GLY A 152 5.90 -47.57 12.70
C GLY A 152 4.61 -46.92 12.18
N ASP A 153 4.54 -46.70 10.86
CA ASP A 153 3.36 -46.23 10.14
C ASP A 153 3.28 -46.94 8.78
N GLU A 154 2.07 -47.24 8.33
CA GLU A 154 1.84 -47.92 7.05
C GLU A 154 1.56 -46.91 5.95
N LYS A 155 2.45 -46.85 4.94
CA LYS A 155 2.25 -45.99 3.77
C LYS A 155 1.78 -46.81 2.56
N GLY A 156 0.54 -46.58 2.14
CA GLY A 156 0.01 -47.19 0.92
C GLY A 156 0.72 -46.68 -0.35
N HIS A 157 1.36 -47.58 -1.10
CA HIS A 157 1.85 -47.31 -2.46
C HIS A 157 0.77 -47.68 -3.48
N GLY A 158 0.03 -46.68 -3.99
CA GLY A 158 -1.01 -46.88 -5.01
C GLY A 158 -0.70 -46.15 -6.31
N ALA A 159 -0.70 -46.86 -7.45
CA ALA A 159 -0.81 -46.27 -8.78
C ALA A 159 -2.24 -45.75 -8.99
N LYS A 160 -2.56 -44.56 -8.47
CA LYS A 160 -3.87 -43.92 -8.68
C LYS A 160 -3.75 -42.77 -9.68
N LYS A 161 -4.52 -42.81 -10.77
CA LYS A 161 -4.86 -41.61 -11.56
C LYS A 161 -5.36 -40.55 -10.58
N MET A 162 -4.76 -39.37 -10.63
CA MET A 162 -4.92 -38.33 -9.62
C MET A 162 -6.27 -37.61 -9.81
N ASN A 163 -7.39 -38.28 -9.53
CA ASN A 163 -8.70 -37.63 -9.45
C ASN A 163 -8.75 -36.85 -8.13
N ARG A 164 -8.48 -35.54 -8.20
CA ARG A 164 -8.41 -34.63 -7.06
C ARG A 164 -9.82 -34.37 -6.51
N LEU A 165 -10.14 -34.94 -5.35
CA LEU A 165 -11.45 -34.84 -4.69
C LEU A 165 -11.61 -33.60 -3.78
N LYS A 166 -10.55 -32.79 -3.56
CA LYS A 166 -10.62 -31.58 -2.70
C LYS A 166 -10.04 -30.34 -3.41
N PRO A 167 -10.63 -29.15 -3.21
CA PRO A 167 -10.17 -27.91 -3.84
C PRO A 167 -8.82 -27.46 -3.30
N PHE A 168 -8.06 -26.76 -4.15
CA PHE A 168 -6.77 -26.17 -3.77
C PHE A 168 -6.93 -25.13 -2.66
N PRO A 169 -5.91 -24.96 -1.79
CA PRO A 169 -5.91 -23.91 -0.79
C PRO A 169 -6.07 -22.54 -1.46
N LYS A 170 -7.01 -21.73 -0.98
CA LYS A 170 -7.22 -20.37 -1.52
C LYS A 170 -6.08 -19.45 -1.05
N PRO A 171 -5.67 -18.47 -1.87
CA PRO A 171 -4.64 -17.53 -1.45
C PRO A 171 -5.07 -16.69 -0.24
N ILE A 172 -4.09 -16.28 0.57
CA ILE A 172 -4.23 -15.43 1.75
C ILE A 172 -3.19 -14.31 1.68
N PHE A 173 -3.60 -13.08 2.01
CA PHE A 173 -2.66 -11.98 2.16
C PHE A 173 -1.82 -12.12 3.44
N THR A 174 -0.50 -12.07 3.28
CA THR A 174 0.48 -12.15 4.36
C THR A 174 1.56 -11.09 4.17
N LYS A 175 2.15 -10.62 5.28
CA LYS A 175 3.33 -9.75 5.22
C LYS A 175 4.45 -10.45 4.46
N LYS A 176 5.10 -9.71 3.56
CA LYS A 176 6.32 -10.13 2.89
C LYS A 176 7.40 -10.26 3.98
N ARG A 177 8.08 -11.40 3.99
CA ARG A 177 9.26 -11.61 4.84
C ARG A 177 10.44 -10.86 4.25
#